data_AF-A0A2N2CPC8-F1
#
_entry.id   AF-A0A2N2CPC8-F1
#
_cell.length_a   1.000
_cell.length_b   1.000
_cell.length_c   1.000
_cell.angle_alpha   90.00
_cell.angle_beta   90.00
_cell.angle_gamma   90.00
#
_symmetry.space_group_name_H-M   'P 1'
#
loop_
_entity.id
_entity.type
_entity.pdbx_description
1 polymer ?
#
loop_
_entity_poly.entity_id
_entity_poly.type
_entity_poly.pdbx_seq_one_letter_code
_entity_poly.pdbx_strand_id
1 'polypeptide(L)'
;MNRKSDNKRSHAFAFSIVGSLLLISLCFFINYSTGSRFPWFIYPTFAVIWWPLGVFFAGRDSAKAFSLIGSLLIIAVLLATNYLTSWNYPWFIFPSFAVIWWPLGVFFGKRCGKALSIIGSLIIIGFSVVTNYITSPEYIWYIYPTFAIIWWPLSVFLSRPRTIKAYSIFGALIILAFLAVDNFFNSPTCLWVLFAVYPLLLWPTCVFLDERTLRLPTALILSAIGITYYVALNIIVFPGFPWAIFTAYVLLWWPLSVAFAGRGHHMLFSMVGTILSALLFIALNVITTPNTIWAVYPVFALAWWPLSIYYFKYKPCHIGDSKL
;
A
#
# COMPACT_ATOMS: atom_id res chain seq x y z
N MET A 1 23.08 8.46 35.07
CA MET A 1 22.86 7.90 33.71
C MET A 1 23.30 8.99 32.72
N ASN A 2 24.20 8.86 31.75
CA ASN A 2 24.68 7.66 31.04
C ASN A 2 25.98 7.96 30.22
N ARG A 3 27.13 8.26 30.86
CA ARG A 3 28.42 8.51 30.13
C ARG A 3 28.80 7.39 29.15
N LYS A 4 28.41 6.14 29.44
CA LYS A 4 28.65 4.98 28.55
C LYS A 4 27.83 5.03 27.26
N SER A 5 26.61 5.59 27.26
CA SER A 5 25.83 5.71 26.02
C SER A 5 26.37 6.79 25.09
N ASP A 6 26.89 7.89 25.66
CA ASP A 6 27.40 9.00 24.88
C ASP A 6 28.68 8.61 24.11
N ASN A 7 29.58 7.87 24.76
CA ASN A 7 30.77 7.33 24.09
C ASN A 7 30.41 6.37 22.95
N LYS A 8 29.46 5.45 23.16
CA LYS A 8 29.02 4.50 22.12
C LYS A 8 28.44 5.24 20.90
N ARG A 9 27.69 6.32 21.12
CA ARG A 9 27.11 7.14 20.05
C ARG A 9 28.18 7.93 19.29
N SER A 10 29.16 8.49 19.99
CA SER A 10 30.28 9.20 19.37
C SER A 10 31.07 8.28 18.42
N HIS A 11 31.38 7.06 18.88
CA HIS A 11 32.07 6.07 18.04
C HIS A 11 31.21 5.65 16.84
N ALA A 12 29.91 5.41 17.03
CA ALA A 12 29.01 5.08 15.93
C ALA A 12 28.91 6.21 14.89
N PHE A 13 28.88 7.47 15.34
CA PHE A 13 28.84 8.62 14.44
C PHE A 13 30.14 8.78 13.65
N ALA A 14 31.29 8.74 14.31
CA ALA A 14 32.59 8.78 13.64
C ALA A 14 32.74 7.65 12.61
N PHE A 15 32.34 6.42 12.99
CA PHE A 15 32.33 5.27 12.10
C PHE A 15 31.43 5.49 10.88
N SER A 16 30.20 6.01 11.09
CA SER A 16 29.28 6.28 9.98
C SER A 16 29.82 7.35 9.01
N ILE A 17 30.55 8.36 9.50
CA ILE A 17 31.18 9.38 8.64
C ILE A 17 32.30 8.76 7.81
N VAL A 18 33.25 8.07 8.45
CA VAL A 18 34.40 7.48 7.76
C VAL A 18 33.93 6.44 6.75
N GLY A 19 33.00 5.56 7.14
CA GLY A 19 32.41 4.58 6.23
C GLY A 19 31.71 5.22 5.04
N SER A 20 30.97 6.32 5.27
CA SER A 20 30.30 7.06 4.20
C SER A 20 31.29 7.71 3.23
N LEU A 21 32.33 8.36 3.73
CA LEU A 21 33.36 9.00 2.91
C LEU A 21 34.11 7.99 2.04
N LEU A 22 34.43 6.81 2.60
CA LEU A 22 35.09 5.73 1.86
C LEU A 22 34.20 5.21 0.73
N LEU A 23 32.92 4.94 1.01
CA LEU A 23 31.97 4.47 0.00
C LEU A 23 31.72 5.52 -1.09
N ILE A 24 31.56 6.80 -0.73
CA ILE A 24 31.38 7.89 -1.69
C ILE A 24 32.62 8.02 -2.59
N SER A 25 33.82 8.02 -2.02
CA SER A 25 35.08 8.10 -2.76
C SER A 25 35.23 6.94 -3.74
N LEU A 26 34.84 5.73 -3.33
CA LEU A 26 34.84 4.55 -4.19
C LEU A 26 33.84 4.69 -5.35
N CYS A 27 32.58 5.06 -5.08
CA CYS A 27 31.58 5.25 -6.12
C CYS A 27 31.97 6.35 -7.11
N PHE A 28 32.56 7.44 -6.63
CA PHE A 28 33.11 8.50 -7.46
C PHE A 28 34.24 7.97 -8.37
N PHE A 29 35.20 7.23 -7.80
CA PHE A 29 36.29 6.63 -8.56
C PHE A 29 35.79 5.65 -9.65
N ILE A 30 34.78 4.83 -9.36
CA ILE A 30 34.18 3.93 -10.34
C ILE A 30 33.46 4.72 -11.44
N ASN A 31 32.70 5.75 -11.08
CA ASN A 31 32.01 6.58 -12.07
C ASN A 31 33.00 7.29 -13.01
N TYR A 32 34.11 7.80 -12.47
CA TYR A 32 35.19 8.40 -13.26
C TYR A 32 35.91 7.38 -14.16
N SER A 33 36.28 6.22 -13.63
CA SER A 33 37.05 5.21 -14.38
C SER A 33 36.25 4.48 -15.46
N THR A 34 34.93 4.35 -15.28
CA THR A 34 34.04 3.75 -16.30
C THR A 34 33.71 4.70 -17.46
N GLY A 35 34.19 5.95 -17.42
CA GLY A 35 33.98 6.92 -18.51
C GLY A 35 32.51 7.31 -18.71
N SER A 36 31.68 7.17 -17.67
CA SER A 36 30.27 7.51 -17.78
C SER A 36 30.09 9.01 -17.96
N ARG A 37 29.41 9.42 -19.04
CA ARG A 37 29.01 10.83 -19.24
C ARG A 37 28.02 11.32 -18.19
N PHE A 38 27.33 10.39 -17.52
CA PHE A 38 26.33 10.70 -16.50
C PHE A 38 26.89 10.41 -15.10
N PRO A 39 26.85 11.36 -14.15
CA PRO A 39 27.42 11.19 -12.81
C PRO A 39 26.49 10.33 -11.92
N TRP A 40 26.34 9.05 -12.25
CA TRP A 40 25.45 8.12 -11.54
C TRP A 40 25.83 7.93 -10.06
N PHE A 41 27.08 8.24 -9.66
CA PHE A 41 27.53 8.14 -8.27
C PHE A 41 26.73 9.02 -7.29
N ILE A 42 25.98 10.01 -7.78
CA ILE A 42 25.12 10.87 -6.96
C ILE A 42 24.07 10.04 -6.20
N TYR A 43 23.51 8.99 -6.81
CA TYR A 43 22.48 8.16 -6.18
C TYR A 43 22.98 7.32 -5.00
N PRO A 44 24.06 6.52 -5.12
CA PRO A 44 24.62 5.82 -3.97
C PRO A 44 25.17 6.79 -2.92
N THR A 45 25.72 7.93 -3.34
CA THR A 45 26.16 8.99 -2.41
C THR A 45 24.99 9.48 -1.55
N PHE A 46 23.86 9.80 -2.18
CA PHE A 46 22.63 10.17 -1.48
C PHE A 46 22.20 9.07 -0.49
N ALA A 47 22.14 7.81 -0.92
CA ALA A 47 21.75 6.69 -0.07
C ALA A 47 22.67 6.53 1.15
N VAL A 48 23.98 6.67 0.95
CA VAL A 48 25.01 6.52 1.99
C VAL A 48 24.96 7.67 3.00
N ILE A 49 24.71 8.91 2.57
CA ILE A 49 24.61 10.09 3.46
C ILE A 49 23.49 9.96 4.51
N TRP A 50 22.45 9.16 4.24
CA TRP A 50 21.39 8.89 5.23
C TRP A 50 21.90 8.22 6.50
N TRP A 51 22.99 7.45 6.42
CA TRP A 51 23.53 6.75 7.56
C TRP A 51 24.09 7.70 8.64
N PRO A 52 25.06 8.60 8.34
CA PRO A 52 25.54 9.55 9.34
C PRO A 52 24.46 10.52 9.79
N LEU A 53 23.52 10.92 8.92
CA LEU A 53 22.37 11.73 9.31
C LEU A 53 21.49 10.98 10.34
N GLY A 54 21.14 9.73 10.04
CA GLY A 54 20.35 8.89 10.94
C GLY A 54 21.01 8.70 12.30
N VAL A 55 22.32 8.39 12.34
CA VAL A 55 23.08 8.22 13.59
C VAL A 55 23.20 9.54 14.36
N PHE A 56 23.40 10.67 13.66
CA PHE A 56 23.49 11.98 14.29
C PHE A 56 22.18 12.37 14.99
N PHE A 57 21.04 12.15 14.33
CA PHE A 57 19.72 12.51 14.85
C PHE A 57 19.06 11.41 15.72
N ALA A 58 19.59 10.19 15.73
CA ALA A 58 19.10 9.10 16.59
C ALA A 58 19.28 9.44 18.08
N GLY A 59 18.18 9.63 18.82
CA GLY A 59 18.19 9.83 20.27
C GLY A 59 18.39 11.27 20.75
N ARG A 60 17.96 12.28 19.98
CA ARG A 60 17.98 13.70 20.39
C ARG A 60 16.60 14.38 20.39
N ASP A 61 15.50 13.62 20.31
CA ASP A 61 14.16 14.14 19.98
C ASP A 61 14.14 15.09 18.77
N SER A 62 15.16 14.97 17.92
CA SER A 62 15.49 15.87 16.82
C SER A 62 14.84 15.44 15.52
N ALA A 63 13.71 14.73 15.59
CA ALA A 63 12.94 14.30 14.43
C ALA A 63 12.62 15.48 13.50
N LYS A 64 12.37 16.67 14.08
CA LYS A 64 12.15 17.92 13.36
C LYS A 64 13.34 18.32 12.49
N ALA A 65 14.53 18.42 13.09
CA ALA A 65 15.74 18.77 12.37
C ALA A 65 16.11 17.71 11.31
N PHE A 66 15.93 16.43 11.64
CA PHE A 66 16.15 15.33 10.70
C PHE A 66 15.22 15.42 9.49
N SER A 67 13.92 15.66 9.71
CA SER A 67 12.95 15.82 8.62
C SER A 67 13.26 17.02 7.72
N LEU A 68 13.70 18.14 8.30
CA LEU A 68 14.07 19.34 7.55
C LEU A 68 15.30 19.09 6.68
N ILE A 69 16.39 18.60 7.29
CA ILE A 69 17.65 18.36 6.60
C ILE A 69 17.51 17.24 5.56
N GLY A 70 16.79 16.17 5.90
CA GLY A 70 16.50 15.08 4.98
C GLY A 70 15.67 15.55 3.78
N SER A 71 14.63 16.36 3.99
CA SER A 71 13.86 16.94 2.87
C SER A 71 14.71 17.88 2.01
N LEU A 72 15.53 18.75 2.60
CA LEU A 72 16.43 19.63 1.86
C LEU A 72 17.44 18.83 1.03
N LEU A 73 18.00 17.75 1.59
CA LEU A 73 18.92 16.86 0.89
C LEU A 73 18.24 16.17 -0.30
N ILE A 74 17.03 15.63 -0.11
CA ILE A 74 16.26 15.01 -1.20
C ILE A 74 15.99 16.03 -2.31
N ILE A 75 15.52 17.23 -1.96
CA ILE A 75 15.22 18.30 -2.94
C ILE A 75 16.48 18.70 -3.69
N ALA A 76 17.63 18.84 -3.01
CA ALA A 76 18.90 19.17 -3.64
C ALA A 76 19.33 18.09 -4.64
N VAL A 77 19.16 16.80 -4.31
CA VAL A 77 19.45 15.70 -5.23
C VAL A 77 18.50 15.70 -6.43
N LEU A 78 17.20 15.89 -6.21
CA LEU A 78 16.21 15.97 -7.30
C LEU A 78 16.52 17.15 -8.24
N LEU A 79 16.88 18.31 -7.69
CA LEU A 79 17.30 19.48 -8.46
C LEU A 79 18.56 19.18 -9.28
N ALA A 80 19.58 18.56 -8.66
CA ALA A 80 20.80 18.17 -9.36
C ALA A 80 20.52 17.17 -10.48
N THR A 81 19.70 16.15 -10.23
CA THR A 81 19.30 15.17 -11.27
C THR A 81 18.54 15.84 -12.40
N ASN A 82 17.62 16.77 -12.10
CA ASN A 82 16.89 17.51 -13.11
C ASN A 82 17.82 18.39 -13.96
N TYR A 83 18.75 19.13 -13.33
CA TYR A 83 19.77 19.92 -14.02
C TYR A 83 20.61 19.07 -14.98
N LEU A 84 20.99 17.87 -14.56
CA LEU A 84 21.84 16.98 -15.37
C LEU A 84 21.12 16.23 -16.49
N THR A 85 19.81 16.00 -16.36
CA THR A 85 19.05 15.15 -17.31
C THR A 85 18.14 15.94 -18.24
N SER A 86 17.52 17.02 -17.74
CA SER A 86 16.36 17.64 -18.40
C SER A 86 16.09 19.05 -17.84
N TRP A 87 17.05 19.96 -18.01
CA TRP A 87 16.93 21.34 -17.52
C TRP A 87 15.73 22.12 -18.09
N ASN A 88 15.31 21.80 -19.32
CA ASN A 88 14.19 22.48 -19.98
C ASN A 88 12.82 22.16 -19.36
N TYR A 89 12.74 21.12 -18.53
CA TYR A 89 11.50 20.73 -17.87
C TYR A 89 11.78 20.48 -16.39
N PRO A 90 11.47 21.42 -15.48
CA PRO A 90 11.84 21.38 -14.07
C PRO A 90 11.00 20.36 -13.27
N TRP A 91 11.04 19.09 -13.67
CA TRP A 91 10.24 18.03 -13.08
C TRP A 91 10.54 17.77 -11.61
N PHE A 92 11.69 18.22 -11.09
CA PHE A 92 12.05 18.08 -9.67
C PHE A 92 11.03 18.76 -8.74
N ILE A 93 10.28 19.76 -9.23
CA ILE A 93 9.26 20.48 -8.45
C ILE A 93 8.17 19.52 -7.96
N PHE A 94 7.75 18.55 -8.78
CA PHE A 94 6.68 17.61 -8.43
C PHE A 94 7.01 16.71 -7.23
N PRO A 95 8.12 15.94 -7.22
CA PRO A 95 8.51 15.17 -6.05
C PRO A 95 8.97 16.07 -4.89
N SER A 96 9.54 17.25 -5.14
CA SER A 96 9.90 18.19 -4.06
C SER A 96 8.67 18.64 -3.27
N PHE A 97 7.55 18.90 -3.95
CA PHE A 97 6.29 19.18 -3.30
C PHE A 97 5.86 18.04 -2.35
N ALA A 98 5.98 16.78 -2.79
CA ALA A 98 5.69 15.61 -1.94
C ALA A 98 6.63 15.54 -0.72
N VAL A 99 7.92 15.81 -0.92
CA VAL A 99 8.98 15.73 0.10
C VAL A 99 8.79 16.76 1.23
N ILE A 100 8.21 17.93 0.94
CA ILE A 100 7.94 18.98 1.93
C ILE A 100 6.87 18.54 2.95
N TRP A 101 6.00 17.58 2.60
CA TRP A 101 4.99 17.08 3.54
C TRP A 101 5.59 16.35 4.74
N TRP A 102 6.79 15.79 4.61
CA TRP A 102 7.44 15.11 5.72
C TRP A 102 7.75 16.04 6.91
N PRO A 103 8.51 17.15 6.75
CA PRO A 103 8.72 18.08 7.85
C PRO A 103 7.40 18.68 8.33
N LEU A 104 6.48 19.08 7.43
CA LEU A 104 5.17 19.61 7.84
C LEU A 104 4.42 18.63 8.77
N GLY A 105 4.41 17.34 8.43
CA GLY A 105 3.83 16.29 9.27
C GLY A 105 4.52 16.18 10.64
N VAL A 106 5.85 16.23 10.68
CA VAL A 106 6.62 16.15 11.93
C VAL A 106 6.43 17.40 12.82
N PHE A 107 6.35 18.59 12.23
CA PHE A 107 6.17 19.85 12.97
C PHE A 107 4.74 20.01 13.49
N PHE A 108 3.74 19.73 12.66
CA PHE A 108 2.34 20.10 12.94
C PHE A 108 1.42 18.91 13.28
N GLY A 109 1.81 17.67 12.96
CA GLY A 109 0.91 16.52 13.02
C GLY A 109 0.29 16.27 14.41
N LYS A 110 1.07 16.40 15.50
CA LYS A 110 0.57 16.14 16.86
C LYS A 110 -0.29 17.26 17.44
N ARG A 111 0.00 18.53 17.13
CA ARG A 111 -0.66 19.70 17.76
C ARG A 111 -1.83 20.23 16.94
N CYS A 112 -1.69 20.24 15.62
CA CYS A 112 -2.60 20.92 14.71
C CYS A 112 -3.12 20.00 13.59
N GLY A 113 -3.27 18.68 13.85
CA GLY A 113 -3.62 17.70 12.81
C GLY A 113 -4.89 18.04 12.00
N LYS A 114 -5.90 18.66 12.63
CA LYS A 114 -7.12 19.13 11.94
C LYS A 114 -6.83 20.24 10.93
N ALA A 115 -6.13 21.28 11.36
CA ALA A 115 -5.78 22.41 10.51
C ALA A 115 -4.80 21.98 9.40
N LEU A 116 -3.82 21.15 9.74
CA LEU A 116 -2.89 20.56 8.79
C LEU A 116 -3.62 19.75 7.72
N SER A 117 -4.65 19.00 8.10
CA SER A 117 -5.44 18.21 7.14
C SER A 117 -6.25 19.10 6.20
N ILE A 118 -6.91 20.15 6.69
CA ILE A 118 -7.66 21.08 5.82
C ILE A 118 -6.72 21.85 4.89
N ILE A 119 -5.75 22.57 5.47
CA ILE A 119 -4.80 23.40 4.71
C ILE A 119 -4.00 22.51 3.76
N GLY A 120 -3.58 21.34 4.24
CA GLY A 120 -2.85 20.38 3.44
C GLY A 120 -3.63 19.88 2.25
N SER A 121 -4.88 19.48 2.46
CA SER A 121 -5.75 19.09 1.35
C SER A 121 -5.94 20.22 0.33
N LEU A 122 -6.19 21.46 0.78
CA LEU A 122 -6.33 22.61 -0.13
C LEU A 122 -5.07 22.86 -0.96
N ILE A 123 -3.89 22.78 -0.33
CA ILE A 123 -2.61 22.97 -1.03
C ILE A 123 -2.36 21.85 -2.04
N ILE A 124 -2.59 20.58 -1.69
CA ILE A 124 -2.38 19.45 -2.61
C ILE A 124 -3.38 19.51 -3.77
N ILE A 125 -4.66 19.84 -3.50
CA ILE A 125 -5.67 20.04 -4.55
C ILE A 125 -5.25 21.16 -5.49
N GLY A 126 -4.89 22.34 -4.97
CA GLY A 126 -4.43 23.46 -5.77
C GLY A 126 -3.21 23.10 -6.61
N PHE A 127 -2.24 22.37 -6.03
CA PHE A 127 -1.07 21.88 -6.74
C PHE A 127 -1.43 20.90 -7.87
N SER A 128 -2.34 19.95 -7.62
CA SER A 128 -2.82 19.01 -8.65
C SER A 128 -3.56 19.72 -9.78
N VAL A 129 -4.38 20.73 -9.48
CA VAL A 129 -5.07 21.55 -10.47
C VAL A 129 -4.06 22.29 -11.36
N VAL A 130 -3.11 23.01 -10.75
CA VAL A 130 -2.08 23.74 -11.49
C VAL A 130 -1.23 22.79 -12.35
N THR A 131 -0.83 21.65 -11.78
CA THR A 131 -0.03 20.65 -12.51
C THR A 131 -0.80 20.11 -13.71
N ASN A 132 -2.08 19.78 -13.54
CA ASN A 132 -2.95 19.31 -14.61
C ASN A 132 -3.05 20.31 -15.77
N TYR A 133 -3.31 21.59 -15.48
CA TYR A 133 -3.37 22.64 -16.50
C TYR A 133 -2.06 22.84 -17.26
N ILE A 134 -0.91 22.63 -16.60
CA ILE A 134 0.41 22.76 -17.23
C ILE A 134 0.76 21.54 -18.08
N THR A 135 0.52 20.33 -17.57
CA THR A 135 1.02 19.09 -18.19
C THR A 135 0.06 18.49 -19.21
N SER A 136 -1.24 18.62 -18.98
CA SER A 136 -2.26 17.94 -19.80
C SER A 136 -3.63 18.61 -19.64
N PRO A 137 -3.80 19.84 -20.19
CA PRO A 137 -5.03 20.61 -20.07
C PRO A 137 -6.24 19.94 -20.75
N GLU A 138 -6.00 19.03 -21.70
CA GLU A 138 -7.04 18.29 -22.40
C GLU A 138 -7.75 17.25 -21.52
N TYR A 139 -7.09 16.78 -20.46
CA TYR A 139 -7.60 15.70 -19.59
C TYR A 139 -7.69 16.17 -18.16
N ILE A 140 -8.89 16.21 -17.59
CA ILE A 140 -9.14 16.72 -16.23
C ILE A 140 -8.78 15.67 -15.14
N TRP A 141 -7.54 15.18 -15.15
CA TRP A 141 -7.11 14.11 -14.23
C TRP A 141 -6.94 14.57 -12.78
N TYR A 142 -6.89 15.88 -12.49
CA TYR A 142 -6.76 16.36 -11.09
C TYR A 142 -7.95 15.99 -10.20
N ILE A 143 -9.10 15.64 -10.79
CA ILE A 143 -10.30 15.21 -10.07
C ILE A 143 -10.01 13.96 -9.22
N TYR A 144 -9.22 13.00 -9.74
CA TYR A 144 -8.89 11.76 -9.04
C TYR A 144 -8.06 11.97 -7.75
N PRO A 145 -6.90 12.66 -7.77
CA PRO A 145 -6.19 12.97 -6.54
C PRO A 145 -7.01 13.88 -5.63
N THR A 146 -7.77 14.84 -6.17
CA THR A 146 -8.65 15.70 -5.36
C THR A 146 -9.65 14.89 -4.56
N PHE A 147 -10.32 13.95 -5.20
CA PHE A 147 -11.22 13.01 -4.55
C PHE A 147 -10.49 12.25 -3.43
N ALA A 148 -9.33 11.66 -3.71
CA ALA A 148 -8.55 10.92 -2.71
C ALA A 148 -8.10 11.81 -1.52
N ILE A 149 -7.71 13.05 -1.78
CA ILE A 149 -7.19 13.99 -0.77
C ILE A 149 -8.30 14.50 0.16
N ILE A 150 -9.54 14.64 -0.32
CA ILE A 150 -10.69 15.04 0.51
C ILE A 150 -10.99 14.03 1.62
N TRP A 151 -10.59 12.77 1.45
CA TRP A 151 -10.70 11.75 2.51
C TRP A 151 -9.87 12.06 3.73
N TRP A 152 -8.76 12.78 3.58
CA TRP A 152 -7.89 13.09 4.69
C TRP A 152 -8.61 13.93 5.76
N PRO A 153 -9.19 15.12 5.47
CA PRO A 153 -9.93 15.88 6.47
C PRO A 153 -11.16 15.11 6.93
N LEU A 154 -11.89 14.47 6.03
CA LEU A 154 -13.07 13.68 6.39
C LEU A 154 -12.73 12.63 7.47
N SER A 155 -11.64 11.88 7.27
CA SER A 155 -11.17 10.89 8.25
C SER A 155 -10.73 11.54 9.56
N VAL A 156 -10.00 12.66 9.54
CA VAL A 156 -9.56 13.36 10.76
C VAL A 156 -10.74 13.89 11.59
N PHE A 157 -11.83 14.31 10.95
CA PHE A 157 -13.03 14.81 11.63
C PHE A 157 -13.99 13.71 12.07
N LEU A 158 -14.20 12.68 11.26
CA LEU A 158 -15.28 11.70 11.44
C LEU A 158 -14.83 10.30 11.87
N SER A 159 -13.54 9.97 11.93
CA SER A 159 -13.06 8.63 12.35
C SER A 159 -13.16 8.35 13.86
N ARG A 160 -13.82 9.22 14.64
CA ARG A 160 -13.99 9.00 16.08
C ARG A 160 -14.94 7.81 16.33
N PRO A 161 -14.80 7.07 17.45
CA PRO A 161 -15.64 5.90 17.74
C PRO A 161 -17.15 6.18 17.69
N ARG A 162 -17.58 7.40 18.06
CA ARG A 162 -18.99 7.80 18.02
C ARG A 162 -19.50 8.10 16.61
N THR A 163 -18.63 8.47 15.68
CA THR A 163 -18.98 8.93 14.33
C THR A 163 -18.59 7.94 13.23
N ILE A 164 -17.90 6.85 13.57
CA ILE A 164 -17.40 5.86 12.60
C ILE A 164 -18.52 5.23 11.74
N LYS A 165 -19.71 5.04 12.32
CA LYS A 165 -20.90 4.52 11.60
C LYS A 165 -21.41 5.50 10.55
N ALA A 166 -21.45 6.80 10.88
CA ALA A 166 -21.83 7.83 9.92
C ALA A 166 -20.74 7.97 8.84
N TYR A 167 -19.46 7.94 9.25
CA TYR A 167 -18.31 7.99 8.34
C TYR A 167 -18.34 6.86 7.30
N SER A 168 -18.66 5.63 7.68
CA SER A 168 -18.74 4.52 6.72
C SER A 168 -19.90 4.65 5.74
N ILE A 169 -21.06 5.15 6.18
CA ILE A 169 -22.21 5.41 5.28
C ILE A 169 -21.86 6.53 4.31
N PHE A 170 -21.48 7.71 4.81
CA PHE A 170 -21.15 8.86 3.96
C PHE A 170 -19.99 8.54 3.05
N GLY A 171 -18.98 7.81 3.56
CA GLY A 171 -17.86 7.36 2.78
C GLY A 171 -18.31 6.45 1.62
N ALA A 172 -19.08 5.40 1.90
CA ALA A 172 -19.58 4.51 0.86
C ALA A 172 -20.41 5.25 -0.20
N LEU A 173 -21.28 6.19 0.22
CA LEU A 173 -22.09 7.01 -0.69
C LEU A 173 -21.24 7.94 -1.55
N ILE A 174 -20.23 8.59 -0.96
CA ILE A 174 -19.32 9.49 -1.68
C ILE A 174 -18.48 8.71 -2.72
N ILE A 175 -17.95 7.54 -2.36
CA ILE A 175 -17.24 6.68 -3.34
C ILE A 175 -18.19 6.24 -4.44
N LEU A 176 -19.39 5.77 -4.08
CA LEU A 176 -20.34 5.28 -5.07
C LEU A 176 -20.78 6.39 -6.03
N ALA A 177 -21.07 7.58 -5.51
CA ALA A 177 -21.41 8.75 -6.34
C ALA A 177 -20.26 9.14 -7.26
N PHE A 178 -19.03 9.17 -6.76
CA PHE A 178 -17.84 9.46 -7.55
C PHE A 178 -17.66 8.46 -8.70
N LEU A 179 -17.70 7.15 -8.40
CA LEU A 179 -17.57 6.10 -9.40
C LEU A 179 -18.74 6.12 -10.40
N ALA A 180 -19.96 6.43 -9.97
CA ALA A 180 -21.12 6.53 -10.85
C ALA A 180 -20.97 7.68 -11.84
N VAL A 181 -20.50 8.84 -11.37
CA VAL A 181 -20.22 10.01 -12.22
C VAL A 181 -19.10 9.69 -13.20
N ASP A 182 -18.00 9.11 -12.73
CA ASP A 182 -16.87 8.72 -13.59
C ASP A 182 -17.30 7.70 -14.66
N ASN A 183 -18.08 6.70 -14.26
CA ASN A 183 -18.63 5.71 -15.18
C ASN A 183 -19.51 6.37 -16.25
N PHE A 184 -20.39 7.31 -15.86
CA PHE A 184 -21.29 7.99 -16.78
C PHE A 184 -20.53 8.79 -17.84
N PHE A 185 -19.45 9.47 -17.46
CA PHE A 185 -18.67 10.28 -18.39
C PHE A 185 -17.69 9.47 -19.26
N ASN A 186 -17.00 8.47 -18.69
CA ASN A 186 -15.93 7.76 -19.39
C ASN A 186 -16.40 6.50 -20.11
N SER A 187 -17.47 5.84 -19.63
CA SER A 187 -17.91 4.55 -20.16
C SER A 187 -19.41 4.32 -19.98
N PRO A 188 -20.28 5.18 -20.55
CA PRO A 188 -21.73 5.10 -20.34
C PRO A 188 -22.35 3.78 -20.83
N THR A 189 -21.68 3.09 -21.78
CA THR A 189 -22.14 1.82 -22.36
C THR A 189 -21.94 0.63 -21.43
N CYS A 190 -21.02 0.72 -20.46
CA CYS A 190 -20.70 -0.35 -19.53
C CYS A 190 -20.84 0.17 -18.10
N LEU A 191 -21.88 -0.26 -17.39
CA LEU A 191 -22.16 0.13 -16.00
C LEU A 191 -21.21 -0.57 -15.01
N TRP A 192 -19.90 -0.36 -15.16
CA TRP A 192 -18.87 -0.95 -14.31
C TRP A 192 -18.98 -0.50 -12.84
N VAL A 193 -19.67 0.60 -12.54
CA VAL A 193 -19.94 1.03 -11.15
C VAL A 193 -20.68 -0.04 -10.35
N LEU A 194 -21.51 -0.88 -11.00
CA LEU A 194 -22.23 -1.98 -10.35
C LEU A 194 -21.27 -2.95 -9.64
N PHE A 195 -20.07 -3.17 -10.18
CA PHE A 195 -19.09 -4.08 -9.59
C PHE A 195 -18.56 -3.59 -8.24
N ALA A 196 -18.61 -2.29 -7.99
CA ALA A 196 -18.18 -1.66 -6.74
C ALA A 196 -19.29 -1.56 -5.68
N VAL A 197 -20.56 -1.71 -6.06
CA VAL A 197 -21.71 -1.51 -5.14
C VAL A 197 -21.62 -2.45 -3.94
N TYR A 198 -21.46 -3.75 -4.17
CA TYR A 198 -21.42 -4.72 -3.08
C TYR A 198 -20.28 -4.46 -2.07
N PRO A 199 -19.00 -4.33 -2.45
CA PRO A 199 -17.92 -4.10 -1.49
C PRO A 199 -18.06 -2.75 -0.77
N LEU A 200 -18.60 -1.73 -1.45
CA LEU A 200 -18.87 -0.43 -0.83
C LEU A 200 -20.01 -0.49 0.20
N LEU A 201 -21.06 -1.29 -0.04
CA LEU A 201 -22.14 -1.51 0.92
C LEU A 201 -21.73 -2.48 2.05
N LEU A 202 -20.81 -3.40 1.76
CA LEU A 202 -20.27 -4.32 2.75
C LEU A 202 -19.51 -3.57 3.83
N TRP A 203 -18.79 -2.50 3.48
CA TRP A 203 -18.05 -1.69 4.45
C TRP A 203 -18.90 -1.13 5.60
N PRO A 204 -19.95 -0.31 5.37
CA PRO A 204 -20.80 0.16 6.46
C PRO A 204 -21.47 -1.01 7.18
N THR A 205 -21.93 -2.04 6.46
CA THR A 205 -22.54 -3.23 7.05
C THR A 205 -21.62 -3.88 8.09
N CYS A 206 -20.33 -4.08 7.76
CA CYS A 206 -19.33 -4.59 8.70
C CYS A 206 -19.11 -3.65 9.90
N VAL A 207 -19.10 -2.34 9.69
CA VAL A 207 -18.98 -1.35 10.77
C VAL A 207 -20.19 -1.35 11.70
N PHE A 208 -21.39 -1.61 11.20
CA PHE A 208 -22.60 -1.74 12.03
C PHE A 208 -22.67 -3.06 12.80
N LEU A 209 -22.19 -4.15 12.18
CA LEU A 209 -22.15 -5.47 12.79
C LEU A 209 -21.00 -5.62 13.80
N ASP A 210 -19.93 -4.84 13.66
CA ASP A 210 -18.79 -4.78 14.57
C ASP A 210 -18.23 -6.19 14.84
N GLU A 211 -18.12 -6.63 16.09
CA GLU A 211 -17.66 -7.98 16.46
C GLU A 211 -18.50 -9.12 15.86
N ARG A 212 -19.77 -8.87 15.51
CA ARG A 212 -20.64 -9.90 14.89
C ARG A 212 -20.15 -10.27 13.49
N THR A 213 -19.42 -9.38 12.82
CA THR A 213 -18.77 -9.61 11.52
C THR A 213 -17.78 -10.79 11.57
N LEU A 214 -17.22 -11.07 12.75
CA LEU A 214 -16.31 -12.18 12.99
C LEU A 214 -17.02 -13.48 13.41
N ARG A 215 -18.35 -13.53 13.38
CA ARG A 215 -19.11 -14.76 13.62
C ARG A 215 -19.31 -15.51 12.31
N LEU A 216 -19.10 -16.83 12.34
CA LEU A 216 -19.21 -17.69 11.17
C LEU A 216 -20.56 -17.56 10.42
N PRO A 217 -21.74 -17.54 11.08
CA PRO A 217 -23.01 -17.38 10.36
C PRO A 217 -23.08 -16.06 9.59
N THR A 218 -22.56 -14.98 10.16
CA THR A 218 -22.56 -13.66 9.53
C THR A 218 -21.63 -13.61 8.31
N ALA A 219 -20.43 -14.16 8.44
CA ALA A 219 -19.50 -14.28 7.31
C ALA A 219 -20.08 -15.15 6.17
N LEU A 220 -20.76 -16.25 6.50
CA LEU A 220 -21.41 -17.12 5.52
C LEU A 220 -22.57 -16.39 4.79
N ILE A 221 -23.45 -15.73 5.54
CA ILE A 221 -24.59 -15.00 4.97
C ILE A 221 -24.10 -13.87 4.05
N LEU A 222 -23.17 -13.03 4.51
CA LEU A 222 -22.66 -11.92 3.71
C LEU A 222 -21.93 -12.45 2.46
N SER A 223 -21.09 -13.47 2.60
CA SER A 223 -20.41 -14.07 1.44
C SER A 223 -21.40 -14.66 0.44
N ALA A 224 -22.45 -15.35 0.90
CA ALA A 224 -23.51 -15.88 0.04
C ALA A 224 -24.25 -14.76 -0.72
N ILE A 225 -24.63 -13.68 -0.03
CA ILE A 225 -25.26 -12.51 -0.67
C ILE A 225 -24.34 -11.91 -1.75
N GLY A 226 -23.05 -11.74 -1.44
CA GLY A 226 -22.07 -11.22 -2.40
C GLY A 226 -21.86 -12.14 -3.60
N ILE A 227 -21.79 -13.46 -3.38
CA ILE A 227 -21.65 -14.43 -4.47
C ILE A 227 -22.88 -14.38 -5.37
N THR A 228 -24.09 -14.41 -4.81
CA THR A 228 -25.33 -14.32 -5.58
C THR A 228 -25.40 -13.00 -6.36
N TYR A 229 -24.98 -11.89 -5.75
CA TYR A 229 -24.90 -10.60 -6.41
C TYR A 229 -23.98 -10.62 -7.64
N TYR A 230 -22.75 -11.12 -7.50
CA TYR A 230 -21.80 -11.16 -8.61
C TYR A 230 -22.17 -12.19 -9.68
N VAL A 231 -22.77 -13.32 -9.32
CA VAL A 231 -23.31 -14.28 -10.29
C VAL A 231 -24.42 -13.64 -11.12
N ALA A 232 -25.37 -12.93 -10.48
CA ALA A 232 -26.41 -12.20 -11.20
C ALA A 232 -25.81 -11.14 -12.12
N LEU A 233 -24.83 -10.36 -11.65
CA LEU A 233 -24.15 -9.35 -12.45
C LEU A 233 -23.41 -9.96 -13.64
N ASN A 234 -22.81 -11.14 -13.46
CA ASN A 234 -22.12 -11.86 -14.53
C ASN A 234 -23.08 -12.30 -15.63
N ILE A 235 -24.24 -12.84 -15.26
CA ILE A 235 -25.27 -13.28 -16.22
C ILE A 235 -25.82 -12.08 -17.00
N ILE A 236 -26.01 -10.93 -16.35
CA ILE A 236 -26.65 -9.76 -16.95
C ILE A 236 -25.68 -8.92 -17.79
N VAL A 237 -24.47 -8.65 -17.30
CA VAL A 237 -23.56 -7.66 -17.91
C VAL A 237 -22.55 -8.31 -18.87
N PHE A 238 -21.96 -9.44 -18.49
CA PHE A 238 -20.95 -10.12 -19.32
C PHE A 238 -21.16 -11.64 -19.33
N PRO A 239 -22.19 -12.14 -20.02
CA PRO A 239 -22.53 -13.57 -20.02
C PRO A 239 -21.48 -14.46 -20.70
N GLY A 240 -20.59 -13.89 -21.52
CA GLY A 240 -19.63 -14.65 -22.32
C GLY A 240 -18.50 -15.32 -21.53
N PHE A 241 -18.27 -14.93 -20.27
CA PHE A 241 -17.21 -15.52 -19.45
C PHE A 241 -17.60 -15.51 -17.96
N PRO A 242 -17.45 -16.63 -17.23
CA PRO A 242 -17.90 -16.76 -15.84
C PRO A 242 -16.95 -16.08 -14.84
N TRP A 243 -16.72 -14.77 -14.97
CA TRP A 243 -15.83 -14.01 -14.11
C TRP A 243 -16.28 -13.97 -12.63
N ALA A 244 -17.56 -14.26 -12.33
CA ALA A 244 -18.05 -14.32 -10.96
C ALA A 244 -17.31 -15.37 -10.09
N ILE A 245 -16.67 -16.36 -10.72
CA ILE A 245 -15.85 -17.37 -10.03
C ILE A 245 -14.70 -16.70 -9.24
N PHE A 246 -14.08 -15.64 -9.78
CA PHE A 246 -13.00 -14.93 -9.09
C PHE A 246 -13.50 -14.20 -7.84
N THR A 247 -14.63 -13.49 -7.97
CA THR A 247 -15.23 -12.79 -6.82
C THR A 247 -15.77 -13.77 -5.79
N ALA A 248 -16.32 -14.90 -6.21
CA ALA A 248 -16.81 -15.93 -5.31
C ALA A 248 -15.66 -16.57 -4.53
N TYR A 249 -14.55 -16.86 -5.20
CA TYR A 249 -13.33 -17.32 -4.54
C TYR A 249 -12.89 -16.36 -3.43
N VAL A 250 -12.75 -15.06 -3.72
CA VAL A 250 -12.35 -14.06 -2.71
C VAL A 250 -13.35 -13.99 -1.56
N LEU A 251 -14.65 -14.03 -1.83
CA LEU A 251 -15.68 -14.00 -0.80
C LEU A 251 -15.66 -15.25 0.09
N LEU A 252 -15.37 -16.43 -0.47
CA LEU A 252 -15.25 -17.68 0.30
C LEU A 252 -14.05 -17.71 1.25
N TRP A 253 -13.01 -16.92 1.00
CA TRP A 253 -11.89 -16.78 1.94
C TRP A 253 -12.31 -16.19 3.27
N TRP A 254 -13.31 -15.32 3.30
CA TRP A 254 -13.75 -14.69 4.53
C TRP A 254 -14.32 -15.69 5.57
N PRO A 255 -15.36 -16.50 5.27
CA PRO A 255 -15.85 -17.50 6.21
C PRO A 255 -14.79 -18.55 6.53
N LEU A 256 -13.89 -18.87 5.59
CA LEU A 256 -12.76 -19.76 5.83
C LEU A 256 -11.81 -19.21 6.91
N SER A 257 -11.42 -17.93 6.80
CA SER A 257 -10.58 -17.26 7.79
C SER A 257 -11.26 -17.17 9.15
N VAL A 258 -12.55 -16.86 9.19
CA VAL A 258 -13.34 -16.81 10.44
C VAL A 258 -13.47 -18.19 11.08
N ALA A 259 -13.70 -19.24 10.30
CA ALA A 259 -13.90 -20.60 10.81
C ALA A 259 -12.62 -21.19 11.42
N PHE A 260 -11.47 -21.03 10.76
CA PHE A 260 -10.25 -21.75 11.13
C PHE A 260 -9.13 -20.85 11.65
N ALA A 261 -8.85 -19.72 10.99
CA ALA A 261 -7.71 -18.87 11.36
C ALA A 261 -7.96 -18.17 12.71
N GLY A 262 -9.17 -17.67 12.94
CA GLY A 262 -9.57 -17.05 14.21
C GLY A 262 -9.58 -18.02 15.41
N ARG A 263 -9.63 -19.34 15.16
CA ARG A 263 -9.67 -20.39 16.19
C ARG A 263 -8.34 -21.12 16.38
N GLY A 264 -7.25 -20.64 15.77
CA GLY A 264 -5.93 -21.29 15.87
C GLY A 264 -5.79 -22.63 15.14
N HIS A 265 -6.75 -23.01 14.28
CA HIS A 265 -6.71 -24.26 13.51
C HIS A 265 -5.93 -24.08 12.20
N HIS A 266 -4.65 -23.72 12.33
CA HIS A 266 -3.83 -23.33 11.17
C HIS A 266 -3.65 -24.44 10.13
N MET A 267 -3.62 -25.71 10.54
CA MET A 267 -3.53 -26.84 9.60
C MET A 267 -4.80 -27.02 8.78
N LEU A 268 -5.98 -26.94 9.41
CA LEU A 268 -7.25 -27.03 8.68
C LEU A 268 -7.42 -25.83 7.75
N PHE A 269 -7.02 -24.64 8.19
CA PHE A 269 -7.03 -23.44 7.36
C PHE A 269 -6.18 -23.61 6.09
N SER A 270 -4.94 -24.10 6.22
CA SER A 270 -4.06 -24.30 5.07
C SER A 270 -4.54 -25.43 4.15
N MET A 271 -5.05 -26.54 4.69
CA MET A 271 -5.62 -27.62 3.90
C MET A 271 -6.84 -27.16 3.09
N VAL A 272 -7.84 -26.56 3.75
CA VAL A 272 -9.07 -26.13 3.08
C VAL A 272 -8.81 -24.96 2.13
N GLY A 273 -7.91 -24.03 2.49
CA GLY A 273 -7.49 -22.94 1.60
C GLY A 273 -6.76 -23.45 0.35
N THR A 274 -5.94 -24.49 0.49
CA THR A 274 -5.30 -25.17 -0.65
C THR A 274 -6.33 -25.83 -1.56
N ILE A 275 -7.30 -26.55 -0.98
CA ILE A 275 -8.38 -27.19 -1.76
C ILE A 275 -9.21 -26.13 -2.50
N LEU A 276 -9.64 -25.07 -1.81
CA LEU A 276 -10.41 -23.97 -2.42
C LEU A 276 -9.65 -23.33 -3.59
N SER A 277 -8.35 -23.07 -3.42
CA SER A 277 -7.51 -22.47 -4.45
C SER A 277 -7.25 -23.43 -5.60
N ALA A 278 -7.07 -24.73 -5.32
CA ALA A 278 -6.90 -25.75 -6.35
C ALA A 278 -8.16 -25.90 -7.21
N LEU A 279 -9.33 -25.92 -6.58
CA LEU A 279 -10.61 -25.95 -7.30
C LEU A 279 -10.79 -24.75 -8.23
N LEU A 280 -10.39 -23.55 -7.79
CA LEU A 280 -10.36 -22.36 -8.66
C LEU A 280 -9.47 -22.59 -9.89
N PHE A 281 -8.20 -22.98 -9.70
CA PHE A 281 -7.26 -23.13 -10.81
C PHE A 281 -7.69 -24.23 -11.79
N ILE A 282 -8.22 -25.35 -11.29
CA ILE A 282 -8.77 -26.43 -12.13
C ILE A 282 -9.96 -25.90 -12.93
N ALA A 283 -10.91 -25.20 -12.30
CA ALA A 283 -12.06 -24.62 -12.99
C ALA A 283 -11.62 -23.63 -14.08
N LEU A 284 -10.68 -22.72 -13.76
CA LEU A 284 -10.14 -21.77 -14.74
C LEU A 284 -9.48 -22.48 -15.91
N ASN A 285 -8.69 -23.52 -15.65
CA ASN A 285 -8.02 -24.26 -16.71
C ASN A 285 -9.00 -24.93 -17.67
N VAL A 286 -10.06 -25.56 -17.13
CA VAL A 286 -11.16 -26.14 -17.91
C VAL A 286 -11.88 -25.09 -18.76
N ILE A 287 -12.12 -23.90 -18.20
CA ILE A 287 -12.88 -22.83 -18.86
C ILE A 287 -12.06 -22.11 -19.94
N THR A 288 -10.79 -21.77 -19.66
CA THR A 288 -10.00 -20.90 -20.54
C THR A 288 -9.20 -21.65 -21.59
N THR A 289 -8.58 -22.78 -21.20
CA THR A 289 -7.60 -23.48 -22.04
C THR A 289 -7.65 -24.98 -21.76
N PRO A 290 -8.74 -25.68 -22.15
CA PRO A 290 -8.94 -27.09 -21.83
C PRO A 290 -7.87 -28.02 -22.42
N ASN A 291 -7.20 -27.58 -23.49
CA ASN A 291 -6.17 -28.35 -24.18
C ASN A 291 -4.77 -28.24 -23.56
N THR A 292 -4.59 -27.45 -22.50
CA THR A 292 -3.27 -27.22 -21.87
C THR A 292 -3.40 -27.32 -20.37
N ILE A 293 -2.82 -28.34 -19.74
CA ILE A 293 -2.97 -28.64 -18.30
C ILE A 293 -2.05 -27.75 -17.44
N TRP A 294 -2.32 -26.44 -17.40
CA TRP A 294 -1.48 -25.52 -16.62
C TRP A 294 -1.86 -25.43 -15.14
N ALA A 295 -3.06 -25.88 -14.74
CA ALA A 295 -3.50 -25.83 -13.33
C ALA A 295 -2.60 -26.61 -12.37
N VAL A 296 -1.88 -27.63 -12.86
CA VAL A 296 -0.98 -28.46 -12.05
C VAL A 296 0.14 -27.64 -11.42
N TYR A 297 0.67 -26.62 -12.11
CA TYR A 297 1.77 -25.80 -11.60
C TYR A 297 1.40 -24.99 -10.35
N PRO A 298 0.34 -24.14 -10.34
CA PRO A 298 -0.05 -23.42 -9.13
C PRO A 298 -0.61 -24.35 -8.05
N VAL A 299 -1.29 -25.45 -8.39
CA VAL A 299 -1.76 -26.44 -7.40
C VAL A 299 -0.59 -27.10 -6.67
N PHE A 300 0.45 -27.49 -7.40
CA PHE A 300 1.67 -28.03 -6.82
C PHE A 300 2.33 -27.02 -5.87
N ALA A 301 2.44 -25.75 -6.29
CA ALA A 301 2.97 -24.69 -5.43
C ALA A 301 2.15 -24.50 -4.16
N LEU A 302 0.82 -24.54 -4.25
CA LEU A 302 -0.08 -24.40 -3.10
C LEU A 302 0.00 -25.58 -2.13
N ALA A 303 0.29 -26.80 -2.59
CA ALA A 303 0.46 -27.97 -1.74
C ALA A 303 1.60 -27.81 -0.71
N TRP A 304 2.57 -26.93 -0.97
CA TRP A 304 3.62 -26.59 -0.01
C TRP A 304 3.10 -25.84 1.21
N TRP A 305 1.94 -25.19 1.12
CA TRP A 305 1.39 -24.44 2.25
C TRP A 305 1.02 -25.34 3.44
N PRO A 306 0.15 -26.36 3.30
CA PRO A 306 -0.12 -27.29 4.41
C PRO A 306 1.13 -28.06 4.84
N LEU A 307 2.02 -28.39 3.91
CA LEU A 307 3.31 -29.04 4.21
C LEU A 307 4.18 -28.18 5.13
N SER A 308 4.32 -26.90 4.81
CA SER A 308 5.09 -25.95 5.61
C SER A 308 4.50 -25.79 7.01
N ILE A 309 3.17 -25.70 7.14
CA ILE A 309 2.52 -25.62 8.46
C ILE A 309 2.76 -26.91 9.26
N TYR A 310 2.67 -28.07 8.62
CA TYR A 310 2.93 -29.35 9.27
C TYR A 310 4.36 -29.44 9.83
N TYR A 311 5.38 -29.17 9.01
CA TYR A 311 6.78 -29.29 9.42
C TYR A 311 7.25 -28.16 10.34
N PHE A 312 6.81 -26.92 10.16
CA PHE A 312 7.30 -25.81 10.99
C PHE A 312 6.50 -25.58 12.27
N LYS A 313 5.23 -26.01 12.34
CA LYS A 313 4.38 -25.77 13.52
C LYS A 313 4.06 -27.05 14.30
N TYR A 314 3.74 -28.16 13.64
CA TYR A 314 3.27 -29.38 14.32
C TYR A 314 4.38 -30.40 14.55
N LYS A 315 5.41 -30.42 13.70
CA LYS A 315 6.62 -31.22 13.88
C LYS A 315 7.86 -30.33 13.89
N PRO A 316 8.00 -29.38 14.84
CA PRO A 316 9.23 -28.62 14.94
C PRO A 316 10.38 -29.60 15.08
N CYS A 317 11.35 -29.50 14.16
CA CYS A 317 12.51 -30.36 14.18
C CYS A 317 13.27 -30.07 15.48
N HIS A 318 13.25 -30.99 16.45
CA HIS A 318 14.19 -31.00 17.58
C HIS A 318 15.59 -31.33 17.03
N ILE A 319 16.18 -30.39 16.30
CA ILE A 319 17.61 -30.38 16.00
C ILE A 319 18.20 -29.41 17.03
N GLY A 320 18.50 -29.90 18.24
CA GLY A 320 19.17 -29.06 19.23
C GLY A 320 19.03 -29.37 20.72
N ASP A 321 18.33 -30.44 21.16
CA ASP A 321 18.38 -30.87 22.57
C ASP A 321 19.44 -31.96 22.82
N SER A 322 20.56 -31.91 22.10
CA SER A 322 21.80 -32.50 22.58
C SER A 322 22.46 -31.51 23.52
N LYS A 323 22.25 -31.70 24.82
CA LYS A 323 23.04 -31.09 25.90
C LYS A 323 24.53 -31.10 25.52
N LEU A 324 25.11 -29.91 25.38
CA LEU A 324 26.55 -29.67 25.49
C LEU A 324 26.85 -29.19 26.89
#